data_AF-A0A1Q7G402-F1
#
_entry.id   AF-A0A1Q7G402-F1
#
_cell.length_a   1.000
_cell.length_b   1.000
_cell.length_c   1.000
_cell.angle_alpha   90.00
_cell.angle_beta   90.00
_cell.angle_gamma   90.00
#
_symmetry.space_group_name_H-M   'P 1'
#
loop_
_entity.id
_entity.type
_entity.pdbx_description
1 polymer ?
#
loop_
_entity_poly.entity_id
_entity_poly.type
_entity_poly.pdbx_seq_one_letter_code
_entity_poly.pdbx_strand_id
1 'polypeptide(L)'
;MPSGSAVLDSDFRYIDKKGNLLRSRTELSIAEMLTFLEVEYQYAYDIILKDGKRINVDFKTEKGLIEVIDDEKDISKYKELKHKLSDTKIIAIGHPKYAAQLRELDDIVLYKTKEVQTGSIFIEDPSFAFDYAHILPLVEKCSILHGHTSLVMVELVGEMKNNLLIDFGEAKRIVKEAMSILDHKFFINKKYLIKEDDLHYKVVFDGPKGRFDLQVPKNTTYLLEGEATVENLSTEIIKLLVPKMPKNIEAVGVYIYEGYNKGAHILSQISKP
;
A
#
# COMPACT_ATOMS: atom_id res chain seq x y z
N MET A 1 -35.44 -4.26 -27.14
CA MET A 1 -34.32 -5.12 -26.70
C MET A 1 -34.64 -5.64 -25.30
N PRO A 2 -34.36 -6.91 -24.98
CA PRO A 2 -34.78 -7.48 -23.71
C PRO A 2 -33.98 -6.87 -22.56
N SER A 3 -34.69 -6.44 -21.51
CA SER A 3 -34.13 -6.04 -20.22
C SER A 3 -33.54 -7.28 -19.54
N GLY A 4 -32.23 -7.48 -19.65
CA GLY A 4 -31.53 -8.50 -18.86
C GLY A 4 -31.59 -8.09 -17.39
N SER A 5 -32.37 -8.80 -16.57
CA SER A 5 -32.21 -8.69 -15.12
C SER A 5 -30.79 -9.14 -14.78
N ALA A 6 -30.04 -8.31 -14.08
CA ALA A 6 -28.74 -8.71 -13.56
C ALA A 6 -28.95 -9.97 -12.70
N VAL A 7 -28.25 -11.05 -13.04
CA VAL A 7 -28.27 -12.29 -12.25
C VAL A 7 -27.67 -11.94 -10.88
N LEU A 8 -28.47 -12.07 -9.83
CA LEU A 8 -28.06 -11.79 -8.45
C LEU A 8 -27.33 -13.01 -7.88
N ASP A 9 -26.45 -12.81 -6.90
CA ASP A 9 -25.72 -13.91 -6.25
C ASP A 9 -26.69 -14.94 -5.61
N SER A 10 -27.88 -14.47 -5.20
CA SER A 10 -29.00 -15.28 -4.71
C SER A 10 -29.58 -16.27 -5.73
N ASP A 11 -29.29 -16.10 -7.02
CA ASP A 11 -29.78 -16.97 -8.09
C ASP A 11 -28.93 -18.25 -8.24
N PHE A 12 -27.75 -18.29 -7.58
CA PHE A 12 -26.83 -19.41 -7.62
C PHE A 12 -26.98 -20.29 -6.37
N ARG A 13 -26.90 -21.62 -6.56
CA ARG A 13 -26.74 -22.58 -5.46
C ARG A 13 -25.27 -22.92 -5.31
N TYR A 14 -24.71 -22.69 -4.14
CA TYR A 14 -23.32 -23.01 -3.82
C TYR A 14 -23.25 -24.33 -3.07
N ILE A 15 -22.59 -25.34 -3.64
CA ILE A 15 -22.48 -26.67 -3.02
C ILE A 15 -21.00 -27.05 -2.96
N ASP A 16 -20.51 -27.41 -1.77
CA ASP A 16 -19.13 -27.86 -1.60
C ASP A 16 -18.95 -29.35 -1.96
N LYS A 17 -17.70 -29.83 -1.90
CA LYS A 17 -17.39 -31.24 -2.15
C LYS A 17 -17.96 -32.21 -1.11
N LYS A 18 -18.41 -31.71 0.05
CA LYS A 18 -19.06 -32.48 1.11
C LYS A 18 -20.59 -32.51 0.95
N GLY A 19 -21.15 -31.79 -0.02
CA GLY A 19 -22.58 -31.69 -0.28
C GLY A 19 -23.31 -30.65 0.57
N ASN A 20 -22.60 -29.78 1.29
CA ASN A 20 -23.22 -28.70 2.05
C ASN A 20 -23.75 -27.61 1.12
N LEU A 21 -24.96 -27.11 1.39
CA LEU A 21 -25.53 -25.96 0.70
C LEU A 21 -25.07 -24.67 1.39
N LEU A 22 -24.22 -23.92 0.71
CA LEU A 22 -23.63 -22.68 1.18
C LEU A 22 -24.47 -21.47 0.77
N ARG A 23 -24.47 -20.44 1.60
CA ARG A 23 -25.27 -19.22 1.45
C ARG A 23 -24.61 -18.21 0.53
N SER A 24 -23.28 -18.19 0.47
CA SER A 24 -22.54 -17.22 -0.34
C SER A 24 -21.36 -17.84 -1.06
N ARG A 25 -20.89 -17.14 -2.10
CA ARG A 25 -19.67 -17.52 -2.81
C ARG A 25 -18.42 -17.45 -1.92
N THR A 26 -18.43 -16.57 -0.92
CA THR A 26 -17.35 -16.47 0.08
C THR A 26 -17.23 -17.76 0.87
N GLU A 27 -18.36 -18.29 1.36
CA GLU A 27 -18.40 -19.59 2.02
C GLU A 27 -17.91 -20.71 1.09
N LEU A 28 -18.28 -20.71 -0.19
CA LEU A 28 -17.77 -21.70 -1.15
C LEU A 28 -16.26 -21.63 -1.32
N SER A 29 -15.71 -20.43 -1.41
CA SER A 29 -14.28 -20.22 -1.55
C SER A 29 -13.52 -20.72 -0.32
N ILE A 30 -14.07 -20.50 0.89
CA ILE A 30 -13.51 -21.01 2.15
C ILE A 30 -13.60 -22.54 2.19
N ALA A 31 -14.74 -23.12 1.83
CA ALA A 31 -14.92 -24.57 1.79
C ALA A 31 -13.95 -25.25 0.81
N GLU A 32 -13.77 -24.68 -0.38
CA GLU A 32 -12.80 -25.14 -1.39
C GLU A 32 -11.36 -25.00 -0.89
N MET A 33 -11.02 -23.88 -0.25
CA MET A 33 -9.70 -23.65 0.34
C MET A 33 -9.39 -24.65 1.45
N LEU A 34 -10.32 -24.87 2.39
CA LEU A 34 -10.16 -25.85 3.47
C LEU A 34 -9.99 -27.26 2.89
N THR A 35 -10.75 -27.58 1.85
CA THR A 35 -10.63 -28.86 1.15
C THR A 35 -9.28 -28.99 0.44
N PHE A 36 -8.78 -27.93 -0.20
CA PHE A 36 -7.48 -27.91 -0.87
C PHE A 36 -6.32 -28.08 0.13
N LEU A 37 -6.45 -27.48 1.32
CA LEU A 37 -5.46 -27.58 2.39
C LEU A 37 -5.56 -28.88 3.21
N GLU A 38 -6.47 -29.78 2.85
CA GLU A 38 -6.75 -31.02 3.58
C GLU A 38 -7.15 -30.75 5.05
N VAL A 39 -7.80 -29.62 5.31
CA VAL A 39 -8.31 -29.24 6.64
C VAL A 39 -9.77 -29.68 6.77
N GLU A 40 -10.02 -30.55 7.74
CA GLU A 40 -11.39 -30.94 8.09
C GLU A 40 -12.18 -29.79 8.71
N TYR A 41 -13.44 -29.67 8.30
CA TYR A 41 -14.35 -28.65 8.78
C TYR A 41 -15.79 -29.14 8.90
N GLN A 42 -16.55 -28.48 9.78
CA GLN A 42 -17.99 -28.58 9.93
C GLN A 42 -18.61 -27.24 9.51
N TYR A 43 -19.50 -27.28 8.53
CA TYR A 43 -20.25 -26.10 8.08
C TYR A 43 -21.52 -25.90 8.91
N ALA A 44 -21.92 -24.65 9.14
CA ALA A 44 -23.06 -24.25 9.95
C ALA A 44 -23.05 -24.90 11.36
N TYR A 45 -21.94 -24.73 12.07
CA TYR A 45 -21.70 -25.32 13.38
C TYR A 45 -22.43 -24.56 14.50
N ASP A 46 -23.30 -25.24 15.24
CA ASP A 46 -23.94 -24.69 16.42
C ASP A 46 -23.02 -24.74 17.64
N ILE A 47 -22.74 -23.57 18.22
CA ILE A 47 -22.07 -23.43 19.51
C ILE A 47 -23.05 -22.99 20.59
N ILE A 48 -22.95 -23.61 21.76
CA ILE A 48 -23.67 -23.21 22.97
C ILE A 48 -22.72 -22.37 23.82
N LEU A 49 -23.06 -21.10 24.00
CA LEU A 49 -22.31 -20.17 24.84
C LEU A 49 -22.55 -20.46 26.33
N LYS A 50 -21.70 -19.90 27.20
CA LYS A 50 -21.77 -20.09 28.66
C LYS A 50 -23.11 -19.66 29.28
N ASP A 51 -23.82 -18.74 28.62
CA ASP A 51 -25.15 -18.25 29.03
C ASP A 51 -26.31 -19.09 28.45
N GLY A 52 -26.01 -20.22 27.79
CA GLY A 52 -27.00 -21.11 27.18
C GLY A 52 -27.49 -20.65 25.80
N LYS A 53 -27.04 -19.50 25.30
CA LYS A 53 -27.41 -19.02 23.96
C LYS A 53 -26.75 -19.89 22.88
N ARG A 54 -27.54 -20.31 21.90
CA ARG A 54 -27.06 -20.99 20.69
C ARG A 54 -26.70 -19.97 19.63
N ILE A 55 -25.50 -20.07 19.07
CA ILE A 55 -25.04 -19.28 17.93
C ILE A 55 -24.56 -20.25 16.85
N ASN A 56 -24.94 -19.99 15.60
CA ASN A 56 -24.46 -20.73 14.46
C ASN A 56 -23.23 -20.01 13.85
N VAL A 57 -22.13 -20.74 13.74
CA VAL A 57 -20.86 -20.28 13.18
C VAL A 57 -20.64 -20.98 11.84
N ASP A 58 -20.17 -20.25 10.84
CA ASP A 58 -20.18 -20.76 9.47
C ASP A 58 -19.23 -21.93 9.26
N PHE A 59 -18.01 -21.87 9.78
CA PHE A 59 -17.07 -23.00 9.75
C PHE A 59 -16.40 -23.23 11.10
N LYS A 60 -16.41 -24.49 11.52
CA LYS A 60 -15.54 -24.97 12.60
C LYS A 60 -14.46 -25.88 12.01
N THR A 61 -13.22 -25.57 12.34
CA THR A 61 -12.04 -26.40 12.03
C THR A 61 -11.39 -26.89 13.33
N GLU A 62 -10.37 -27.74 13.22
CA GLU A 62 -9.53 -28.10 14.37
C GLU A 62 -8.72 -26.93 14.95
N LYS A 63 -8.41 -25.91 14.14
CA LYS A 63 -7.58 -24.76 14.54
C LYS A 63 -8.38 -23.62 15.16
N GLY A 64 -9.69 -23.57 14.88
CA GLY A 64 -10.54 -22.46 15.28
C GLY A 64 -11.80 -22.35 14.42
N LEU A 65 -12.47 -21.23 14.62
CA LEU A 65 -13.73 -20.87 13.99
C LEU A 65 -13.50 -19.84 12.88
N ILE A 66 -14.28 -19.92 11.82
CA ILE A 66 -14.30 -18.96 10.72
C ILE A 66 -15.74 -18.49 10.55
N GLU A 67 -15.91 -17.18 10.59
CA GLU A 67 -17.20 -16.50 10.46
C GLU A 67 -17.22 -15.66 9.17
N VAL A 68 -18.25 -15.82 8.34
CA VAL A 68 -18.38 -15.07 7.09
C VAL A 68 -19.21 -13.81 7.35
N ILE A 69 -18.69 -12.65 6.95
CA ILE A 69 -19.32 -11.35 7.19
C ILE A 69 -19.96 -10.83 5.90
N ASP A 70 -21.25 -11.09 5.73
CA ASP A 70 -22.05 -10.66 4.59
C ASP A 70 -22.95 -9.45 4.93
N ASP A 71 -23.32 -9.28 6.21
CA ASP A 71 -24.09 -8.12 6.69
C ASP A 71 -23.71 -7.64 8.12
N GLU A 72 -24.40 -6.60 8.63
CA GLU A 72 -24.18 -6.03 9.96
C GLU A 72 -24.55 -6.98 11.13
N LYS A 73 -25.42 -7.96 10.89
CA LYS A 73 -25.76 -8.98 11.89
C LYS A 73 -24.59 -9.93 12.08
N ASP A 74 -23.89 -10.28 11.00
CA ASP A 74 -22.69 -11.13 11.09
C ASP A 74 -21.56 -10.43 11.87
N ILE A 75 -21.39 -9.11 11.68
CA ILE A 75 -20.47 -8.30 12.50
C ILE A 75 -20.81 -8.43 13.99
N SER A 76 -22.10 -8.28 14.32
CA SER A 76 -22.58 -8.33 15.70
C SER A 76 -22.40 -9.72 16.31
N LYS A 77 -22.68 -10.76 15.52
CA LYS A 77 -22.48 -12.17 15.86
C LYS A 77 -21.01 -12.48 16.11
N TYR A 78 -20.11 -12.03 15.23
CA TYR A 78 -18.66 -12.20 15.39
C TYR A 78 -18.13 -11.52 16.66
N LYS A 79 -18.52 -10.27 16.94
CA LYS A 79 -18.13 -9.57 18.17
C LYS A 79 -18.59 -10.31 19.42
N GLU A 80 -19.82 -10.83 19.41
CA GLU A 80 -20.34 -11.64 20.51
C GLU A 80 -19.55 -12.93 20.71
N LEU A 81 -19.24 -13.65 19.62
CA LEU A 81 -18.43 -14.86 19.65
C LEU A 81 -17.04 -14.60 20.22
N LYS A 82 -16.34 -13.58 19.71
CA LYS A 82 -14.98 -13.21 20.17
C LYS A 82 -14.95 -12.83 21.65
N HIS A 83 -15.95 -12.09 22.12
CA HIS A 83 -16.05 -11.71 23.53
C HIS A 83 -16.37 -12.90 24.45
N LYS A 84 -17.28 -13.80 24.02
CA LYS A 84 -17.74 -14.92 24.87
C LYS A 84 -16.85 -16.16 24.79
N LEU A 85 -16.04 -16.29 23.74
CA LEU A 85 -15.14 -17.42 23.49
C LEU A 85 -13.68 -16.96 23.51
N SER A 86 -13.24 -16.36 24.62
CA SER A 86 -11.88 -15.81 24.79
C SER A 86 -10.74 -16.81 24.50
N ASP A 87 -11.00 -18.10 24.70
CA ASP A 87 -10.00 -19.17 24.59
C ASP A 87 -10.03 -19.88 23.22
N THR A 88 -10.96 -19.50 22.33
CA THR A 88 -11.15 -20.08 21.00
C THR A 88 -10.66 -19.11 19.93
N LYS A 89 -9.76 -19.57 19.06
CA LYS A 89 -9.35 -18.79 17.89
C LYS A 89 -10.55 -18.63 16.95
N ILE A 90 -10.90 -17.39 16.63
CA ILE A 90 -11.95 -17.07 15.67
C ILE A 90 -11.47 -15.97 14.73
N ILE A 91 -11.63 -16.21 13.43
CA ILE A 91 -11.32 -15.24 12.37
C ILE A 91 -12.60 -14.86 11.62
N ALA A 92 -12.64 -13.65 11.08
CA ALA A 92 -13.74 -13.17 10.24
C ALA A 92 -13.26 -13.01 8.79
N ILE A 93 -14.09 -13.41 7.82
CA ILE A 93 -13.81 -13.24 6.39
C ILE A 93 -15.05 -12.61 5.74
N GLY A 94 -14.91 -11.45 5.10
CA GLY A 94 -16.06 -10.83 4.46
C GLY A 94 -15.75 -9.52 3.74
N HIS A 95 -16.80 -8.79 3.34
CA HIS A 95 -16.66 -7.61 2.49
C HIS A 95 -15.98 -6.43 3.22
N PRO A 96 -15.03 -5.69 2.58
CA PRO A 96 -14.33 -4.55 3.18
C PRO A 96 -15.24 -3.46 3.79
N LYS A 97 -16.37 -3.18 3.13
CA LYS A 97 -17.47 -2.33 3.64
C LYS A 97 -17.84 -2.63 5.11
N TYR A 98 -17.82 -3.89 5.51
CA TYR A 98 -18.16 -4.34 6.86
C TYR A 98 -16.90 -4.49 7.73
N ALA A 99 -15.76 -4.84 7.14
CA ALA A 99 -14.47 -4.90 7.82
C ALA A 99 -14.01 -3.53 8.37
N ALA A 100 -14.29 -2.42 7.66
CA ALA A 100 -13.95 -1.07 8.12
C ALA A 100 -14.70 -0.63 9.40
N GLN A 101 -15.85 -1.25 9.70
CA GLN A 101 -16.60 -1.02 10.95
C GLN A 101 -16.06 -1.86 12.12
N LEU A 102 -15.19 -2.82 11.83
CA LEU A 102 -14.47 -3.68 12.76
C LEU A 102 -13.04 -3.11 12.93
N ARG A 103 -12.91 -2.00 13.67
CA ARG A 103 -11.64 -1.28 13.93
C ARG A 103 -10.54 -2.10 14.65
N GLU A 104 -10.68 -3.41 14.77
CA GLU A 104 -9.78 -4.30 15.53
C GLU A 104 -9.64 -5.67 14.86
N LEU A 105 -8.96 -5.83 13.72
CA LEU A 105 -8.50 -7.15 13.29
C LEU A 105 -7.14 -7.18 12.59
N ASP A 106 -6.29 -8.07 13.08
CA ASP A 106 -5.12 -8.69 12.43
C ASP A 106 -5.57 -9.95 11.63
N ASP A 107 -6.48 -9.84 10.65
CA ASP A 107 -7.00 -10.99 9.89
C ASP A 107 -6.92 -10.82 8.35
N ILE A 108 -6.79 -11.96 7.67
CA ILE A 108 -6.60 -12.10 6.21
C ILE A 108 -7.89 -11.70 5.46
N VAL A 109 -7.83 -10.59 4.73
CA VAL A 109 -8.90 -10.11 3.84
C VAL A 109 -8.67 -10.64 2.43
N LEU A 110 -9.53 -11.55 1.96
CA LEU A 110 -9.52 -12.03 0.57
C LEU A 110 -10.43 -11.15 -0.30
N TYR A 111 -9.84 -10.43 -1.25
CA TYR A 111 -10.53 -9.55 -2.20
C TYR A 111 -11.19 -10.33 -3.35
N LYS A 112 -12.49 -10.11 -3.56
CA LYS A 112 -13.05 -9.88 -4.91
C LYS A 112 -14.53 -9.47 -4.82
N THR A 113 -14.82 -8.19 -5.02
CA THR A 113 -16.16 -7.75 -5.42
C THR A 113 -16.16 -7.09 -6.77
N LYS A 114 -17.20 -7.40 -7.53
CA LYS A 114 -17.43 -6.97 -8.93
C LYS A 114 -17.63 -5.46 -9.09
N GLU A 115 -17.64 -4.66 -8.03
CA GLU A 115 -18.01 -3.24 -8.07
C GLU A 115 -16.87 -2.25 -7.76
N VAL A 116 -15.77 -2.70 -7.13
CA VAL A 116 -14.57 -1.86 -6.95
C VAL A 116 -13.49 -2.40 -7.87
N GLN A 117 -13.33 -1.75 -9.02
CA GLN A 117 -12.23 -2.06 -9.92
C GLN A 117 -10.97 -1.39 -9.36
N THR A 118 -10.02 -2.17 -8.84
CA THR A 118 -8.67 -1.68 -8.60
C THR A 118 -8.01 -1.42 -9.95
N GLY A 119 -7.50 -0.21 -10.13
CA GLY A 119 -6.78 0.19 -11.33
C GLY A 119 -5.35 0.58 -11.01
N SER A 120 -4.46 0.41 -11.98
CA SER A 120 -3.14 1.04 -11.99
C SER A 120 -3.03 1.94 -13.21
N ILE A 121 -2.43 3.11 -13.04
CA ILE A 121 -1.96 3.95 -14.15
C ILE A 121 -0.49 4.26 -13.93
N PHE A 122 0.26 4.36 -15.02
CA PHE A 122 1.62 4.88 -15.02
C PHE A 122 1.65 6.18 -15.84
N ILE A 123 2.44 7.14 -15.39
CA ILE A 123 2.58 8.44 -16.02
C ILE A 123 4.07 8.73 -16.17
N GLU A 124 4.46 8.92 -17.43
CA GLU A 124 5.76 9.41 -17.83
C GLU A 124 5.55 10.72 -18.58
N ASP A 125 6.28 11.76 -18.20
CA ASP A 125 6.24 13.07 -18.86
C ASP A 125 7.63 13.70 -18.76
N PRO A 126 8.20 14.26 -19.84
CA PRO A 126 9.50 14.92 -19.80
C PRO A 126 9.61 16.01 -18.74
N SER A 127 8.49 16.65 -18.38
CA SER A 127 8.45 17.68 -17.34
C SER A 127 8.51 17.14 -15.90
N PHE A 128 8.63 15.83 -15.72
CA PHE A 128 8.98 15.21 -14.44
C PHE A 128 10.48 15.09 -14.26
N ALA A 129 11.28 15.49 -15.25
CA ALA A 129 12.72 15.55 -15.09
C ALA A 129 13.11 16.66 -14.09
N PHE A 130 14.17 16.41 -13.32
CA PHE A 130 14.77 17.39 -12.42
C PHE A 130 16.30 17.29 -12.45
N ASP A 131 16.95 18.43 -12.32
CA ASP A 131 18.40 18.57 -12.32
C ASP A 131 18.91 18.71 -10.89
N TYR A 132 19.99 17.99 -10.55
CA TYR A 132 20.59 18.09 -9.24
C TYR A 132 22.08 17.81 -9.24
N ALA A 133 22.72 18.21 -8.14
CA ALA A 133 24.08 17.82 -7.81
C ALA A 133 24.10 16.96 -6.54
N HIS A 134 25.07 16.05 -6.41
CA HIS A 134 25.25 15.25 -5.20
C HIS A 134 26.70 14.78 -4.99
N ILE A 135 26.97 14.17 -3.84
CA ILE A 135 28.22 13.45 -3.54
C ILE A 135 27.87 12.14 -2.84
N LEU A 136 28.49 11.04 -3.27
CA LEU A 136 28.39 9.73 -2.63
C LEU A 136 29.77 9.28 -2.13
N PRO A 137 30.11 9.53 -0.85
CA PRO A 137 31.48 9.35 -0.35
C PRO A 137 31.99 7.91 -0.40
N LEU A 138 31.09 6.92 -0.38
CA LEU A 138 31.46 5.49 -0.36
C LEU A 138 31.53 4.86 -1.76
N VAL A 139 31.31 5.63 -2.84
CA VAL A 139 31.26 5.12 -4.21
C VAL A 139 32.35 5.78 -5.05
N GLU A 140 33.33 5.01 -5.51
CA GLU A 140 34.57 5.55 -6.12
C GLU A 140 34.31 6.56 -7.26
N LYS A 141 33.44 6.22 -8.23
CA LYS A 141 33.11 7.12 -9.35
C LYS A 141 32.23 8.30 -8.96
N CYS A 142 31.42 8.16 -7.91
CA CYS A 142 30.47 9.19 -7.45
C CYS A 142 30.99 9.96 -6.22
N SER A 143 32.27 9.76 -5.86
CA SER A 143 32.91 10.31 -4.66
C SER A 143 33.32 11.77 -4.79
N ILE A 144 33.08 12.40 -5.94
CA ILE A 144 33.34 13.80 -6.23
C ILE A 144 32.01 14.49 -6.54
N LEU A 145 31.89 15.77 -6.24
CA LEU A 145 30.74 16.59 -6.63
C LEU A 145 30.52 16.54 -8.14
N HIS A 146 29.32 16.12 -8.52
CA HIS A 146 28.83 16.08 -9.89
C HIS A 146 27.30 16.20 -9.86
N GLY A 147 26.66 16.08 -11.03
CA GLY A 147 25.22 16.18 -11.12
C GLY A 147 24.62 15.36 -12.24
N HIS A 148 23.29 15.28 -12.22
CA HIS A 148 22.45 14.48 -13.08
C HIS A 148 21.18 15.23 -13.47
N THR A 149 20.69 14.92 -14.66
CA THR A 149 19.28 15.15 -15.03
C THR A 149 18.57 13.83 -14.84
N SER A 150 17.67 13.74 -13.85
CA SER A 150 16.91 12.51 -13.61
C SER A 150 15.51 12.60 -14.14
N LEU A 151 15.08 11.56 -14.87
CA LEU A 151 13.70 11.40 -15.31
C LEU A 151 12.94 10.55 -14.30
N VAL A 152 11.68 10.93 -14.02
CA VAL A 152 10.81 10.21 -13.09
C VAL A 152 9.55 9.71 -13.82
N MET A 153 9.19 8.46 -13.60
CA MET A 153 7.89 7.90 -13.94
C MET A 153 7.17 7.53 -12.65
N VAL A 154 5.87 7.86 -12.58
CA VAL A 154 5.05 7.59 -11.39
C VAL A 154 3.97 6.59 -11.75
N GLU A 155 3.86 5.54 -10.94
CA GLU A 155 2.77 4.58 -10.96
C GLU A 155 1.82 4.87 -9.79
N LEU A 156 0.52 4.85 -10.05
CA LEU A 156 -0.51 5.04 -9.03
C LEU A 156 -1.45 3.85 -9.07
N VAL A 157 -1.73 3.28 -7.90
CA VAL A 157 -2.64 2.14 -7.74
C VAL A 157 -3.71 2.50 -6.71
N GLY A 158 -4.95 2.12 -6.99
CA GLY A 158 -6.03 2.27 -6.02
C GLY A 158 -7.41 1.99 -6.61
N GLU A 159 -8.43 2.47 -5.90
CA GLU A 159 -9.83 2.26 -6.28
C GLU A 159 -10.23 3.20 -7.43
N MET A 160 -10.77 2.62 -8.50
CA MET A 160 -11.34 3.38 -9.61
C MET A 160 -12.75 3.85 -9.26
N LYS A 161 -13.05 5.11 -9.59
CA LYS A 161 -14.38 5.71 -9.51
C LYS A 161 -14.79 6.20 -10.90
N ASN A 162 -15.97 5.80 -11.37
CA ASN A 162 -16.46 6.15 -12.71
C ASN A 162 -15.45 5.78 -13.82
N ASN A 163 -14.83 4.59 -13.73
CA ASN A 163 -13.80 4.09 -14.65
C ASN A 163 -12.49 4.90 -14.69
N LEU A 164 -12.25 5.79 -13.74
CA LEU A 164 -11.02 6.56 -13.62
C LEU A 164 -10.39 6.37 -12.25
N LEU A 165 -9.07 6.26 -12.21
CA LEU A 165 -8.31 6.27 -10.96
C LEU A 165 -8.10 7.71 -10.48
N ILE A 166 -7.59 8.57 -11.37
CA ILE A 166 -7.39 10.01 -11.18
C ILE A 166 -7.33 10.66 -12.56
N ASP A 167 -7.70 11.93 -12.67
CA ASP A 167 -7.48 12.69 -13.91
C ASP A 167 -5.97 12.86 -14.17
N PHE A 168 -5.51 12.62 -15.41
CA PHE A 168 -4.09 12.73 -15.74
C PHE A 168 -3.54 14.15 -15.55
N GLY A 169 -4.36 15.20 -15.76
CA GLY A 169 -3.95 16.58 -15.52
C GLY A 169 -3.72 16.86 -14.05
N GLU A 170 -4.61 16.37 -13.18
CA GLU A 170 -4.45 16.44 -11.73
C GLU A 170 -3.22 15.67 -11.25
N ALA A 171 -3.04 14.43 -11.71
CA ALA A 171 -1.89 13.61 -11.36
C ALA A 171 -0.57 14.27 -11.80
N LYS A 172 -0.51 14.77 -13.04
CA LYS A 172 0.66 15.51 -13.56
C LYS A 172 0.96 16.76 -12.74
N ARG A 173 -0.06 17.50 -12.30
CA ARG A 173 0.13 18.68 -11.44
C ARG A 173 0.77 18.30 -10.11
N ILE A 174 0.25 17.27 -9.43
CA ILE A 174 0.79 16.78 -8.15
C ILE A 174 2.26 16.35 -8.30
N VAL A 175 2.57 15.59 -9.36
CA VAL A 175 3.94 15.12 -9.62
C VAL A 175 4.89 16.28 -9.91
N LYS A 176 4.50 17.24 -10.74
CA LYS A 176 5.30 18.44 -11.04
C LYS A 176 5.61 19.26 -9.79
N GLU A 177 4.62 19.45 -8.93
CA GLU A 177 4.81 20.16 -7.66
C GLU A 177 5.73 19.42 -6.67
N ALA A 178 5.87 18.11 -6.78
CA ALA A 178 6.86 17.36 -6.02
C ALA A 178 8.26 17.50 -6.63
N MET A 179 8.38 17.39 -7.96
CA MET A 179 9.65 17.53 -8.67
C MET A 179 10.26 18.93 -8.51
N SER A 180 9.45 19.99 -8.51
CA SER A 180 9.94 21.36 -8.35
C SER A 180 10.63 21.64 -7.01
N ILE A 181 10.36 20.83 -5.98
CA ILE A 181 11.04 20.92 -4.67
C ILE A 181 12.46 20.36 -4.77
N LEU A 182 12.64 19.32 -5.58
CA LEU A 182 13.88 18.58 -5.77
C LEU A 182 14.77 19.19 -6.88
N ASP A 183 14.15 19.93 -7.79
CA ASP A 183 14.82 20.52 -8.93
C ASP A 183 15.81 21.63 -8.53
N HIS A 184 16.95 21.65 -9.21
CA HIS A 184 18.08 22.54 -8.98
C HIS A 184 18.60 22.50 -7.52
N LYS A 185 18.60 21.32 -6.89
CA LYS A 185 19.13 21.13 -5.53
C LYS A 185 20.47 20.42 -5.50
N PHE A 186 21.23 20.70 -4.44
CA PHE A 186 22.37 19.91 -4.00
C PHE A 186 21.91 18.94 -2.91
N PHE A 187 21.94 17.64 -3.20
CA PHE A 187 21.59 16.59 -2.25
C PHE A 187 22.82 16.12 -1.47
N ILE A 188 22.68 16.08 -0.16
CA ILE A 188 23.73 15.58 0.73
C ILE A 188 23.13 14.96 1.98
N ASN A 189 23.75 13.88 2.48
CA ASN A 189 23.30 13.27 3.73
C ASN A 189 23.51 14.24 4.89
N LYS A 190 22.44 14.44 5.69
CA LYS A 190 22.44 15.32 6.87
C LYS A 190 23.51 14.95 7.90
N LYS A 191 23.97 13.70 7.95
CA LYS A 191 25.02 13.26 8.89
C LYS A 191 26.34 14.00 8.70
N TYR A 192 26.55 14.60 7.52
CA TYR A 192 27.74 15.37 7.21
C TYR A 192 27.62 16.84 7.63
N LEU A 193 26.44 17.31 8.05
CA LEU A 193 26.23 18.66 8.58
C LEU A 193 26.92 18.79 9.93
N ILE A 194 27.87 19.72 10.03
CA ILE A 194 28.59 20.00 11.29
C ILE A 194 28.19 21.34 11.91
N LYS A 195 27.67 22.26 11.12
CA LYS A 195 27.24 23.59 11.54
C LYS A 195 26.27 24.18 10.53
N GLU A 196 25.39 25.05 10.99
CA GLU A 196 24.59 25.91 10.14
C GLU A 196 24.58 27.35 10.69
N ASP A 197 24.38 28.31 9.80
CA ASP A 197 24.01 29.69 10.12
C ASP A 197 22.67 30.04 9.44
N ASP A 198 22.26 31.30 9.41
CA ASP A 198 20.97 31.69 8.83
C ASP A 198 20.86 31.41 7.32
N LEU A 199 21.99 31.38 6.60
CA LEU A 199 22.04 31.32 5.13
C LEU A 199 22.70 30.06 4.59
N HIS A 200 23.59 29.42 5.35
CA HIS A 200 24.43 28.32 4.87
C HIS A 200 24.43 27.11 5.80
N TYR A 201 24.61 25.95 5.19
CA TYR A 201 25.06 24.73 5.84
C TYR A 201 26.57 24.59 5.67
N LYS A 202 27.24 24.07 6.69
CA LYS A 202 28.62 23.59 6.62
C LYS A 202 28.62 22.07 6.71
N VAL A 203 29.03 21.41 5.62
CA VAL A 203 29.13 19.95 5.54
C VAL A 203 30.59 19.49 5.42
N VAL A 204 30.97 18.49 6.21
CA VAL A 204 32.35 17.99 6.27
C VAL A 204 32.37 16.47 6.36
N PHE A 205 33.18 15.83 5.53
CA PHE A 205 33.38 14.37 5.54
C PHE A 205 34.68 13.98 4.84
N ASP A 206 35.18 12.79 5.15
CA ASP A 206 36.32 12.18 4.45
C ASP A 206 35.81 11.25 3.35
N GLY A 207 36.38 11.36 2.16
CA GLY A 207 36.09 10.49 1.02
C GLY A 207 37.35 9.94 0.36
N PRO A 208 37.22 9.06 -0.65
CA PRO A 208 38.34 8.47 -1.38
C PRO A 208 39.29 9.48 -2.03
N LYS A 209 38.84 10.71 -2.26
CA LYS A 209 39.62 11.82 -2.84
C LYS A 209 40.10 12.83 -1.79
N GLY A 210 40.01 12.50 -0.51
CA GLY A 210 40.43 13.33 0.61
C GLY A 210 39.24 13.94 1.36
N ARG A 211 39.55 14.94 2.19
CA ARG A 211 38.58 15.62 3.04
C ARG A 211 37.81 16.66 2.24
N PHE A 212 36.48 16.58 2.32
CA PHE A 212 35.57 17.59 1.80
C PHE A 212 35.18 18.53 2.95
N ASP A 213 35.32 19.83 2.72
CA ASP A 213 34.84 20.89 3.61
C ASP A 213 34.11 21.92 2.75
N LEU A 214 32.77 21.89 2.78
CA LEU A 214 31.91 22.69 1.91
C LEU A 214 30.99 23.58 2.74
N GLN A 215 30.88 24.84 2.34
CA GLN A 215 29.83 25.76 2.77
C GLN A 215 28.84 25.93 1.62
N VAL A 216 27.58 25.56 1.84
CA VAL A 216 26.55 25.52 0.80
C VAL A 216 25.31 26.31 1.21
N PRO A 217 24.64 27.04 0.30
CA PRO A 217 23.44 27.82 0.64
C PRO A 217 22.26 26.92 1.04
N LYS A 218 21.50 27.31 2.07
CA LYS A 218 20.35 26.54 2.55
C LYS A 218 19.24 26.42 1.52
N ASN A 219 19.00 27.46 0.73
CA ASN A 219 17.91 27.52 -0.25
C ASN A 219 18.09 26.56 -1.44
N THR A 220 19.33 26.16 -1.73
CA THR A 220 19.67 25.24 -2.83
C THR A 220 20.19 23.89 -2.31
N THR A 221 20.29 23.68 -1.01
CA THR A 221 20.74 22.41 -0.42
C THR A 221 19.56 21.65 0.16
N TYR A 222 19.44 20.37 -0.19
CA TYR A 222 18.43 19.47 0.34
C TYR A 222 19.14 18.39 1.17
N LEU A 223 18.88 18.41 2.48
CA LEU A 223 19.47 17.46 3.43
C LEU A 223 18.66 16.16 3.46
N LEU A 224 19.32 15.06 3.13
CA LEU A 224 18.73 13.71 3.11
C LEU A 224 19.02 12.96 4.42
N GLU A 225 18.12 12.08 4.83
CA GLU A 225 18.37 11.12 5.91
C GLU A 225 19.41 10.05 5.49
N GLY A 226 19.33 9.62 4.23
CA GLY A 226 20.23 8.65 3.61
C GLY A 226 21.26 9.29 2.68
N GLU A 227 22.13 8.46 2.10
CA GLU A 227 22.99 8.89 0.99
C GLU A 227 22.15 9.26 -0.25
N ALA A 228 22.63 10.16 -1.09
CA ALA A 228 21.91 10.66 -2.27
C ALA A 228 21.88 9.66 -3.45
N THR A 229 21.52 8.41 -3.18
CA THR A 229 21.37 7.36 -4.21
C THR A 229 19.98 7.41 -4.81
N VAL A 230 19.81 6.85 -6.00
CA VAL A 230 18.50 6.74 -6.68
C VAL A 230 17.42 6.03 -5.84
N GLU A 231 17.79 5.03 -5.05
CA GLU A 231 16.88 4.32 -4.14
C GLU A 231 16.37 5.24 -3.02
N ASN A 232 17.25 6.06 -2.43
CA ASN A 232 16.83 7.02 -1.41
C ASN A 232 16.05 8.19 -2.03
N LEU A 233 16.44 8.67 -3.22
CA LEU A 233 15.71 9.72 -3.92
C LEU A 233 14.30 9.27 -4.31
N SER A 234 14.11 8.04 -4.78
CA SER A 234 12.76 7.50 -5.04
C SER A 234 11.90 7.45 -3.76
N THR A 235 12.50 7.11 -2.61
CA THR A 235 11.82 7.18 -1.31
C THR A 235 11.41 8.60 -0.94
N GLU A 236 12.29 9.60 -1.14
CA GLU A 236 11.96 11.01 -0.90
C GLU A 236 10.84 11.51 -1.81
N ILE A 237 10.86 11.12 -3.09
CA ILE A 237 9.78 11.45 -4.03
C ILE A 237 8.44 10.89 -3.52
N ILE A 238 8.42 9.63 -3.07
CA ILE A 238 7.20 9.02 -2.48
C ILE A 238 6.72 9.84 -1.28
N LYS A 239 7.62 10.26 -0.37
CA LYS A 239 7.26 11.10 0.79
C LYS A 239 6.64 12.44 0.38
N LEU A 240 7.08 13.03 -0.73
CA LEU A 240 6.52 14.28 -1.27
C LEU A 240 5.17 14.07 -1.98
N LEU A 241 4.99 12.92 -2.64
CA LEU A 241 3.78 12.59 -3.40
C LEU A 241 2.63 12.15 -2.50
N VAL A 242 2.87 11.20 -1.59
CA VAL A 242 1.82 10.52 -0.80
C VAL A 242 0.88 11.49 -0.08
N PRO A 243 1.34 12.55 0.62
CA PRO A 243 0.46 13.49 1.31
C PRO A 243 -0.45 14.29 0.37
N LYS A 244 -0.08 14.40 -0.91
CA LYS A 244 -0.83 15.13 -1.94
C LYS A 244 -1.79 14.24 -2.74
N MET A 245 -1.71 12.92 -2.58
CA MET A 245 -2.54 11.98 -3.32
C MET A 245 -3.97 11.93 -2.80
N PRO A 246 -4.98 11.77 -3.68
CA PRO A 246 -6.36 11.66 -3.24
C PRO A 246 -6.61 10.34 -2.49
N LYS A 247 -7.70 10.32 -1.71
CA LYS A 247 -7.98 9.23 -0.76
C LYS A 247 -8.19 7.87 -1.41
N ASN A 248 -8.53 7.80 -2.69
CA ASN A 248 -8.72 6.55 -3.40
C ASN A 248 -7.40 5.94 -3.93
N ILE A 249 -6.28 6.66 -3.84
CA ILE A 249 -4.95 6.08 -4.11
C ILE A 249 -4.50 5.30 -2.87
N GLU A 250 -4.05 4.08 -3.10
CA GLU A 250 -3.64 3.10 -2.08
C GLU A 250 -2.15 2.78 -2.16
N ALA A 251 -1.53 2.93 -3.33
CA ALA A 251 -0.09 2.80 -3.48
C ALA A 251 0.47 3.77 -4.52
N VAL A 252 1.74 4.14 -4.33
CA VAL A 252 2.53 4.97 -5.24
C VAL A 252 3.82 4.25 -5.57
N GLY A 253 4.07 4.03 -6.85
CA GLY A 253 5.33 3.56 -7.40
C GLY A 253 6.11 4.71 -8.01
N VAL A 254 7.41 4.74 -7.79
CA VAL A 254 8.31 5.74 -8.37
C VAL A 254 9.47 5.04 -9.03
N TYR A 255 9.66 5.35 -10.30
CA TYR A 255 10.80 4.94 -11.10
C TYR A 255 11.64 6.18 -11.36
N ILE A 256 12.93 6.14 -11.03
CA ILE A 256 13.87 7.24 -11.23
C ILE A 256 15.07 6.75 -12.04
N TYR A 257 15.52 7.56 -12.99
CA TYR A 257 16.68 7.26 -13.85
C TYR A 257 17.73 8.36 -13.72
N GLU A 258 18.96 8.02 -13.32
CA GLU A 258 20.08 8.96 -13.10
C GLU A 258 20.95 9.15 -14.37
N GLY A 259 20.58 8.47 -15.46
CA GLY A 259 21.18 8.57 -16.79
C GLY A 259 20.67 7.44 -17.70
N TYR A 260 21.27 7.29 -18.88
CA TYR A 260 20.90 6.21 -19.81
C TYR A 260 21.09 4.82 -19.14
N ASN A 261 20.01 4.04 -19.07
CA ASN A 261 19.95 2.64 -18.61
C ASN A 261 20.25 2.37 -17.12
N LYS A 262 20.23 3.38 -16.25
CA LYS A 262 20.44 3.19 -14.80
C LYS A 262 19.32 3.87 -14.01
N GLY A 263 18.52 3.08 -13.32
CA GLY A 263 17.42 3.57 -12.52
C GLY A 263 17.04 2.63 -11.38
N ALA A 264 16.21 3.13 -10.47
CA ALA A 264 15.65 2.39 -9.36
C ALA A 264 14.12 2.49 -9.37
N HIS A 265 13.47 1.49 -8.79
CA HIS A 265 12.02 1.46 -8.63
C HIS A 265 11.67 1.08 -7.19
N ILE A 266 10.79 1.86 -6.59
CA ILE A 266 10.17 1.55 -5.29
C ILE A 266 8.67 1.69 -5.42
N LEU A 267 7.96 0.68 -4.94
CA LEU A 267 6.51 0.70 -4.74
C LEU A 267 6.21 0.77 -3.25
N SER A 268 5.42 1.76 -2.84
CA SER A 268 5.04 1.94 -1.44
C SER A 268 3.52 1.93 -1.27
N GLN A 269 3.04 1.14 -0.32
CA GLN A 269 1.66 1.20 0.13
C GLN A 269 1.45 2.43 1.01
N ILE A 270 0.36 3.15 0.75
CA ILE A 270 -0.04 4.29 1.56
C ILE A 270 -0.72 3.77 2.83
N SER A 271 0.02 3.78 3.94
CA SER A 271 -0.57 3.60 5.28
C SER A 271 -1.19 4.93 5.72
N LYS A 272 -2.53 5.02 5.73
CA LYS A 272 -3.23 6.21 6.23
C LYS A 272 -3.45 6.06 7.75
N PRO A 273 -3.15 7.11 8.56
CA PRO A 273 -3.48 7.13 9.98
C PRO A 273 -4.99 7.18 10.24
#